data_AF-A0A6I5VIG5-F1
#
_entry.id   AF-A0A6I5VIG5-F1
#
_cell.length_a   1.000
_cell.length_b   1.000
_cell.length_c   1.000
_cell.angle_alpha   90.00
_cell.angle_beta   90.00
_cell.angle_gamma   90.00
#
_symmetry.space_group_name_H-M   'P 1'
#
loop_
_entity.id
_entity.type
_entity.pdbx_description
1 polymer ?
#
loop_
_entity_poly.entity_id
_entity_poly.type
_entity_poly.pdbx_seq_one_letter_code
_entity_poly.pdbx_strand_id
1 'polypeptide(L)' 'MAVRRIELDPRTKKIMIAVGAAEAVFKIIALVDLARRRQAAVRGKKIVWATAITTINSAGLVPLLYFLIGRR' A
#
# COMPACT_ATOMS: atom_id res chain seq x y z
N MET A 1 -3.70 35.41 -7.62
CA MET A 1 -4.44 34.53 -6.69
C MET A 1 -3.45 33.97 -5.69
N ALA A 2 -3.49 34.39 -4.42
CA ALA A 2 -2.59 33.89 -3.39
C ALA A 2 -3.08 32.51 -2.91
N VAL A 3 -2.24 31.48 -3.03
CA VAL A 3 -2.55 30.14 -2.53
C VAL A 3 -2.57 30.20 -1.00
N ARG A 4 -3.76 30.07 -0.39
CA ARG A 4 -3.92 29.94 1.06
C ARG A 4 -3.28 28.62 1.48
N ARG A 5 -2.08 28.68 2.05
CA ARG A 5 -1.37 27.49 2.54
C ARG A 5 -2.00 27.10 3.88
N ILE A 6 -2.59 25.92 3.94
CA ILE A 6 -3.10 25.36 5.21
C ILE A 6 -1.86 24.97 6.03
N GLU A 7 -1.58 25.72 7.08
CA GLU A 7 -0.52 25.38 8.03
C GLU A 7 -0.99 24.20 8.88
N LEU A 8 -0.53 23.01 8.50
CA LEU A 8 -0.78 21.79 9.26
C LEU A 8 0.06 21.81 10.54
N ASP A 9 -0.58 21.45 11.64
CA ASP A 9 0.12 21.18 12.90
C ASP A 9 1.35 20.27 12.65
N PRO A 10 2.54 20.62 13.17
CA PRO A 10 3.78 19.89 12.90
C PRO A 10 3.71 18.39 13.24
N ARG A 11 2.92 18.00 14.26
CA ARG A 11 2.71 16.60 14.63
C ARG A 11 1.87 15.89 13.59
N THR A 12 0.77 16.52 13.15
CA THR A 12 -0.09 16.00 12.08
C THR A 12 0.71 15.78 10.79
N LYS A 13 1.55 16.74 10.42
CA LYS A 13 2.44 16.61 9.24
C LYS A 13 3.39 15.42 9.37
N LYS A 14 4.02 15.23 10.54
CA LYS A 14 4.91 14.08 10.80
C LYS A 14 4.16 12.75 10.70
N ILE A 15 2.95 12.67 11.26
CA ILE A 15 2.11 11.46 11.20
C ILE A 15 1.77 11.13 9.74
N MET A 16 1.33 12.10 8.95
CA MET A 16 1.01 11.88 7.53
C MET A 16 2.22 11.36 6.74
N ILE A 17 3.41 11.94 6.98
CA ILE A 17 4.65 11.48 6.35
C ILE A 17 4.97 10.04 6.77
N ALA A 18 4.87 9.73 8.06
CA ALA A 18 5.14 8.39 8.57
C ALA A 18 4.17 7.34 8.00
N VAL A 19 2.87 7.66 7.96
CA VAL A 19 1.83 6.78 7.40
C VAL A 19 2.06 6.56 5.91
N GLY A 20 2.37 7.63 5.15
CA GLY A 20 2.67 7.52 3.71
C GLY A 20 3.92 6.68 3.44
N ALA A 21 4.98 6.86 4.23
CA ALA A 21 6.19 6.06 4.12
C ALA A 21 5.94 4.58 4.44
N ALA A 22 5.19 4.29 5.50
CA ALA A 22 4.83 2.93 5.87
C ALA A 22 3.97 2.26 4.78
N GLU A 23 2.99 2.96 4.22
CA GLU A 23 2.18 2.45 3.11
C GLU A 23 3.05 2.13 1.88
N ALA A 24 3.98 3.02 1.51
CA ALA A 24 4.88 2.77 0.38
C ALA A 24 5.72 1.50 0.59
N VAL A 25 6.29 1.32 1.79
CA VAL A 25 7.07 0.13 2.16
C VAL A 25 6.20 -1.12 2.07
N PHE A 26 4.98 -1.11 2.62
CA PHE A 26 4.09 -2.27 2.55
C PHE A 26 3.69 -2.64 1.12
N LYS A 27 3.44 -1.66 0.25
CA LYS A 27 3.17 -1.92 -1.17
C LYS A 27 4.36 -2.60 -1.83
N ILE A 28 5.58 -2.12 -1.60
CA ILE A 28 6.80 -2.71 -2.17
C ILE A 28 6.98 -4.15 -1.71
N ILE A 29 6.88 -4.42 -0.41
CA ILE A 29 7.04 -5.77 0.14
C ILE A 29 5.98 -6.71 -0.44
N ALA A 30 4.72 -6.28 -0.53
CA ALA A 30 3.63 -7.09 -1.07
C ALA A 30 3.82 -7.41 -2.57
N LEU A 31 4.26 -6.42 -3.37
CA LEU A 31 4.54 -6.62 -4.79
C LEU A 31 5.73 -7.56 -5.02
N VAL A 32 6.79 -7.43 -4.21
CA VAL A 32 7.94 -8.33 -4.28
C VAL A 32 7.56 -9.76 -3.91
N ASP A 33 6.77 -9.97 -2.86
CA ASP A 33 6.25 -11.30 -2.51
C ASP A 33 5.36 -11.88 -3.62
N LEU A 34 4.45 -11.07 -4.17
CA LEU A 34 3.57 -11.47 -5.28
C LEU A 34 4.34 -11.85 -6.55
N ALA A 35 5.41 -11.13 -6.86
CA ALA A 35 6.30 -11.42 -7.99
C ALA A 35 7.03 -12.75 -7.78
N ARG A 36 7.53 -13.01 -6.57
CA ARG A 36 8.29 -14.23 -6.23
C ARG A 36 7.44 -15.49 -6.15
N ARG A 37 6.16 -15.40 -5.74
CA ARG A 37 5.27 -16.58 -5.62
C ARG A 37 4.89 -17.16 -6.96
N ARG A 38 4.80 -18.49 -7.08
CA ARG A 38 4.19 -19.11 -8.28
C ARG A 38 2.68 -18.88 -8.30
N GLN A 39 2.08 -18.87 -9.49
CA GLN A 39 0.64 -18.57 -9.67
C GLN A 39 -0.28 -19.49 -8.84
N ALA A 40 0.12 -20.75 -8.60
CA ALA A 40 -0.64 -21.71 -7.78
C ALA A 40 -0.66 -21.37 -6.28
N ALA A 41 0.28 -20.56 -5.80
CA ALA A 41 0.42 -20.13 -4.40
C ALA A 41 -0.24 -18.77 -4.12
N VAL A 42 -0.96 -18.22 -5.10
CA VAL A 42 -1.70 -16.96 -4.99
C VAL A 42 -3.18 -17.26 -5.29
N ARG A 43 -4.08 -16.84 -4.39
CA ARG A 43 -5.51 -16.96 -4.61
C ARG A 43 -5.96 -15.92 -5.65
N GLY A 44 -6.42 -16.39 -6.82
CA GLY A 44 -6.85 -15.53 -7.92
C GLY A 44 -5.72 -15.07 -8.84
N LYS A 45 -6.02 -14.14 -9.75
CA LYS A 45 -5.05 -13.66 -10.76
C LYS A 45 -4.05 -12.69 -10.12
N LYS A 46 -2.75 -12.88 -10.37
CA LYS A 46 -1.70 -11.98 -9.87
C LYS A 46 -1.93 -10.52 -10.27
N ILE A 47 -2.41 -10.28 -11.49
CA ILE A 47 -2.64 -8.92 -11.98
C ILE A 47 -3.68 -8.17 -11.13
N VAL A 48 -4.71 -8.86 -10.64
CA VAL A 48 -5.75 -8.25 -9.79
C VAL A 48 -5.14 -7.79 -8.48
N TRP A 49 -4.28 -8.62 -7.87
CA TRP A 49 -3.56 -8.24 -6.66
C TRP A 49 -2.58 -7.08 -6.91
N ALA A 50 -1.83 -7.11 -8.01
CA ALA A 50 -0.90 -6.04 -8.34
C ALA A 50 -1.61 -4.69 -8.55
N THR A 51 -2.74 -4.68 -9.26
CA THR A 51 -3.56 -3.49 -9.47
C THR A 51 -4.15 -2.99 -8.16
N ALA A 52 -4.70 -3.87 -7.32
CA ALA A 52 -5.25 -3.48 -6.03
C ALA A 52 -4.18 -2.87 -5.11
N ILE A 53 -3.01 -3.50 -4.99
CA ILE A 53 -1.91 -3.03 -4.15
C ILE A 53 -1.40 -1.66 -4.60
N THR A 54 -1.35 -1.39 -5.90
CA THR A 54 -0.80 -0.13 -6.43
C THR A 54 -1.80 1.03 -6.36
N THR A 55 -3.03 0.81 -6.83
CA THR A 55 -4.02 1.88 -7.04
C THR A 55 -4.75 2.30 -5.78
N ILE A 56 -4.95 1.38 -4.84
CA ILE A 56 -5.69 1.67 -3.61
C ILE A 56 -4.72 2.26 -2.58
N ASN A 57 -4.95 3.50 -2.16
CA ASN A 57 -4.27 4.11 -1.01
C ASN A 57 -5.19 3.94 0.20
N SER A 58 -4.80 3.11 1.16
CA SER A 58 -5.63 2.74 2.31
C SER A 58 -4.80 2.56 3.57
N ALA A 59 -3.73 3.33 3.73
CA ALA A 59 -2.81 3.27 4.87
C ALA A 59 -2.25 1.85 5.14
N GLY A 60 -2.00 1.06 4.09
CA GLY A 60 -1.41 -0.27 4.16
C GLY A 60 -2.40 -1.42 4.30
N LEU A 61 -3.72 -1.16 4.37
CA LEU A 61 -4.73 -2.22 4.51
C LEU A 61 -4.72 -3.22 3.35
N VAL A 62 -4.56 -2.76 2.10
CA VAL A 62 -4.59 -3.66 0.93
C VAL A 62 -3.39 -4.62 0.88
N PRO A 63 -2.14 -4.17 1.09
CA PRO A 63 -1.01 -5.06 1.31
C PRO A 63 -1.26 -6.10 2.43
N LEU A 64 -1.83 -5.68 3.56
CA LEU A 64 -2.15 -6.58 4.67
C LEU A 64 -3.20 -7.63 4.28
N LEU A 65 -4.24 -7.24 3.55
CA LEU A 65 -5.25 -8.18 3.04
C LEU A 65 -4.65 -9.18 2.05
N TYR A 66 -3.77 -8.74 1.14
CA TYR A 66 -3.03 -9.66 0.28
C TYR A 66 -2.27 -10.71 1.11
N PHE A 67 -1.61 -10.27 2.17
CA PHE A 67 -0.86 -11.15 3.05
C PHE A 67 -1.73 -12.11 3.87
N LEU A 68 -2.95 -11.72 4.24
CA LEU A 68 -3.87 -12.55 5.03
C LEU A 68 -4.67 -13.53 4.17
N ILE A 69 -5.22 -13.07 3.03
CA ILE A 69 -6.17 -13.84 2.23
C ILE A 69 -5.70 -14.13 0.80
N GLY A 70 -4.75 -13.36 0.27
CA GLY A 70 -4.24 -13.50 -1.10
C GLY A 70 -3.18 -14.57 -1.27
N ARG A 71 -2.48 -14.93 -0.18
CA ARG A 71 -1.53 -16.05 -0.14
C ARG A 71 -2.28 -17.37 0.05
N ARG A 72 -1.81 -18.42 -0.63
CA ARG A 72 -2.22 -19.81 -0.39
C ARG A 72 -1.16 -20.53 0.43
#